data_AF-A0A1X0CRL3-F1
#
_entry.id   AF-A0A1X0CRL3-F1
#
_cell.length_a   1.000
_cell.length_b   1.000
_cell.length_c   1.000
_cell.angle_alpha   90.00
_cell.angle_beta   90.00
_cell.angle_gamma   90.00
#
_symmetry.space_group_name_H-M   'P 1'
#
loop_
_entity.id
_entity.type
_entity.pdbx_description
1 polymer ?
#
loop_
_entity_poly.entity_id
_entity_poly.type
_entity_poly.pdbx_seq_one_letter_code
_entity_poly.pdbx_strand_id
1 'polypeptide(L)'
;MSPKIPSLLAVVCVLLTGCTSSGKLWSPFGHGKPTRPAGVTDTTVRNMTFPAGVCAHGSYGWPSTVPINVRDGKGEATLPSGEFGGASITEPKLEGWIDADGDRTEDAVVTFTCFGSTFEYCCAGRSSMMKFIGVFDFSDTSAPRQVGETIVPGSSPLRGETYGESRFIKELRIDGPTIVTDEQLIYPDSLGADKLGFSPDATVEVTHRFKGGQWTSTERVLD
;
A
#
# COMPACT_ATOMS: atom_id res chain seq x y z
N MET A 1 14.54 -69.33 24.65
CA MET A 1 14.84 -68.34 23.59
C MET A 1 15.78 -67.31 24.19
N SER A 2 17.07 -67.51 23.93
CA SER A 2 18.22 -66.70 24.32
C SER A 2 18.26 -65.36 23.54
N PRO A 3 19.14 -64.39 23.89
CA PRO A 3 19.50 -63.89 25.22
C PRO A 3 19.66 -62.34 25.27
N LYS A 4 20.09 -61.90 26.47
CA LYS A 4 20.56 -60.60 27.00
C LYS A 4 21.46 -59.70 26.10
N ILE A 5 21.27 -58.36 26.25
CA ILE A 5 22.23 -57.25 26.58
C ILE A 5 23.67 -57.39 26.02
N PRO A 6 24.30 -56.38 25.34
CA PRO A 6 24.79 -55.20 26.08
C PRO A 6 25.00 -53.84 25.36
N SER A 7 25.01 -52.79 26.21
CA SER A 7 25.76 -51.55 26.03
C SER A 7 27.25 -51.84 25.82
N LEU A 8 27.91 -51.15 24.88
CA LEU A 8 29.33 -50.77 24.95
C LEU A 8 29.79 -50.00 23.70
N LEU A 9 30.73 -49.07 23.92
CA LEU A 9 31.76 -48.54 23.00
C LEU A 9 31.21 -47.61 21.88
N ALA A 10 31.39 -46.28 21.90
CA ALA A 10 32.59 -45.46 22.09
C ALA A 10 33.84 -46.02 21.37
N VAL A 11 34.59 -45.12 20.74
CA VAL A 11 35.78 -45.35 19.89
C VAL A 11 35.33 -45.79 18.48
N VAL A 12 35.59 -45.05 17.39
CA VAL A 12 36.91 -44.67 16.88
C VAL A 12 36.78 -43.41 16.02
N CYS A 13 37.49 -42.35 16.40
CA CYS A 13 37.93 -41.30 15.49
C CYS A 13 39.04 -41.90 14.62
N VAL A 14 38.76 -42.18 13.35
CA VAL A 14 39.80 -42.41 12.33
C VAL A 14 39.55 -41.43 11.20
N LEU A 15 40.45 -40.46 11.16
CA LEU A 15 40.78 -39.64 10.01
C LEU A 15 41.10 -40.55 8.83
N LEU A 16 40.20 -40.60 7.85
CA LEU A 16 40.55 -40.96 6.48
C LEU A 16 39.82 -40.02 5.51
N THR A 17 40.63 -39.11 4.99
CA THR A 17 40.56 -38.48 3.67
C THR A 17 39.73 -39.25 2.64
N GLY A 18 38.83 -38.52 1.99
CA GLY A 18 38.43 -38.78 0.61
C GLY A 18 37.21 -39.67 0.43
N CYS A 19 36.02 -39.08 0.56
CA CYS A 19 34.89 -39.45 -0.29
C CYS A 19 34.01 -38.21 -0.52
N THR A 20 34.19 -37.58 -1.68
CA THR A 20 33.29 -36.54 -2.21
C THR A 20 31.95 -37.15 -2.54
N SER A 21 31.09 -37.32 -1.55
CA SER A 21 29.66 -37.44 -1.78
C SER A 21 29.10 -36.03 -1.90
N SER A 22 28.72 -35.67 -3.11
CA SER A 22 27.90 -34.52 -3.45
C SER A 22 26.63 -34.51 -2.62
N GLY A 23 26.72 -33.92 -1.44
CA GLY A 23 25.58 -33.50 -0.65
C GLY A 23 24.86 -32.39 -1.41
N LYS A 24 23.99 -32.78 -2.34
CA LYS A 24 22.84 -31.95 -2.69
C LYS A 24 22.02 -31.84 -1.40
N LEU A 25 22.35 -30.83 -0.60
CA LEU A 25 21.37 -30.22 0.28
C LEU A 25 20.20 -29.85 -0.64
N TRP A 26 19.11 -30.58 -0.50
CA TRP A 26 17.84 -30.12 -1.02
C TRP A 26 17.53 -28.82 -0.26
N SER A 27 17.73 -27.67 -0.90
CA SER A 27 17.05 -26.45 -0.50
C SER A 27 15.61 -26.56 -0.99
N PRO A 28 14.61 -26.79 -0.13
CA PRO A 28 13.24 -26.60 -0.57
C PRO A 28 13.07 -25.07 -0.68
N PHE A 29 12.71 -24.60 -1.87
CA PHE A 29 12.39 -23.21 -2.17
C PHE A 29 13.59 -22.24 -2.15
N GLY A 30 14.21 -22.07 -3.33
CA GLY A 30 14.85 -20.80 -3.66
C GLY A 30 13.78 -19.71 -3.71
N HIS A 31 13.48 -19.10 -2.56
CA HIS A 31 12.70 -17.86 -2.49
C HIS A 31 13.57 -16.74 -3.06
N GLY A 32 13.61 -16.62 -4.39
CA GLY A 32 14.17 -15.45 -5.04
C GLY A 32 13.48 -14.21 -4.50
N LYS A 33 14.26 -13.15 -4.24
CA LYS A 33 13.70 -11.85 -3.88
C LYS A 33 12.76 -11.39 -5.01
N PRO A 34 11.64 -10.74 -4.70
CA PRO A 34 10.80 -10.10 -5.71
C PRO A 34 11.62 -9.21 -6.64
N THR A 35 11.19 -9.13 -7.89
CA THR A 35 11.88 -8.36 -8.94
C THR A 35 11.17 -7.05 -9.18
N ARG A 36 11.90 -5.95 -9.06
CA ARG A 36 11.38 -4.63 -9.39
C ARG A 36 11.36 -4.39 -10.90
N PRO A 37 10.24 -3.92 -11.47
CA PRO A 37 10.22 -3.43 -12.85
C PRO A 37 11.26 -2.33 -13.08
N ALA A 38 12.07 -2.48 -14.13
CA ALA A 38 13.12 -1.52 -14.44
C ALA A 38 12.53 -0.21 -15.02
N GLY A 39 13.16 0.93 -14.72
CA GLY A 39 12.82 2.21 -15.34
C GLY A 39 11.62 2.94 -14.74
N VAL A 40 10.99 2.39 -13.70
CA VAL A 40 9.93 3.10 -12.96
C VAL A 40 10.54 4.06 -11.95
N THR A 41 10.17 5.33 -12.06
CA THR A 41 10.69 6.44 -11.27
C THR A 41 9.55 7.37 -10.83
N ASP A 42 9.85 8.36 -9.99
CA ASP A 42 8.91 9.46 -9.72
C ASP A 42 8.40 10.16 -11.00
N THR A 43 9.26 10.32 -12.01
CA THR A 43 8.84 10.90 -13.29
C THR A 43 7.84 9.99 -14.02
N THR A 44 7.96 8.67 -13.87
CA THR A 44 7.02 7.69 -14.44
C THR A 44 5.64 7.88 -13.83
N VAL A 45 5.53 7.91 -12.50
CA VAL A 45 4.23 8.07 -11.81
C VAL A 45 3.62 9.45 -12.01
N ARG A 46 4.45 10.49 -12.19
CA ARG A 46 4.00 11.85 -12.54
C ARG A 46 3.52 11.99 -13.99
N ASN A 47 3.66 10.95 -14.82
CA ASN A 47 3.22 10.97 -16.21
C ASN A 47 2.38 9.75 -16.61
N MET A 48 1.91 8.97 -15.63
CA MET A 48 1.09 7.79 -15.90
C MET A 48 -0.39 8.12 -16.07
N THR A 49 -1.14 7.16 -16.61
CA THR A 49 -2.60 7.20 -16.59
C THR A 49 -3.07 6.44 -15.36
N PHE A 50 -3.78 7.13 -14.47
CA PHE A 50 -4.44 6.50 -13.35
C PHE A 50 -5.80 5.94 -13.80
N PRO A 51 -6.21 4.75 -13.33
CA PRO A 51 -7.46 4.14 -13.75
C PRO A 51 -8.68 4.95 -13.27
N ALA A 52 -9.83 4.67 -13.87
CA ALA A 52 -11.11 5.23 -13.43
C ALA A 52 -11.38 4.86 -11.96
N GLY A 53 -11.98 5.77 -11.21
CA GLY A 53 -12.37 5.52 -9.82
C GLY A 53 -11.23 5.55 -8.80
N VAL A 54 -9.97 5.75 -9.23
CA VAL A 54 -8.80 5.75 -8.34
C VAL A 54 -8.89 6.75 -7.17
N CYS A 55 -9.65 7.83 -7.33
CA CYS A 55 -9.86 8.87 -6.33
C CYS A 55 -11.05 8.59 -5.39
N ALA A 56 -11.60 7.38 -5.39
CA ALA A 56 -12.70 6.99 -4.53
C ALA A 56 -12.56 5.55 -4.01
N HIS A 57 -13.20 5.29 -2.87
CA HIS A 57 -13.36 3.96 -2.29
C HIS A 57 -14.71 3.91 -1.54
N GLY A 58 -15.63 3.07 -2.02
CA GLY A 58 -17.00 3.04 -1.50
C GLY A 58 -17.70 4.40 -1.65
N SER A 59 -18.17 4.96 -0.53
CA SER A 59 -18.81 6.29 -0.46
C SER A 59 -17.84 7.45 -0.24
N TYR A 60 -16.53 7.18 -0.16
CA TYR A 60 -15.50 8.16 0.19
C TYR A 60 -14.69 8.60 -1.03
N GLY A 61 -14.31 9.88 -1.07
CA GLY A 61 -13.52 10.49 -2.14
C GLY A 61 -14.36 11.07 -3.28
N TRP A 62 -13.77 11.12 -4.47
CA TRP A 62 -14.35 11.72 -5.67
C TRP A 62 -14.41 10.69 -6.79
N PRO A 63 -15.60 10.12 -7.06
CA PRO A 63 -15.73 9.09 -8.08
C PRO A 63 -15.53 9.69 -9.46
N SER A 64 -14.81 8.96 -10.32
CA SER A 64 -14.68 9.24 -11.74
C SER A 64 -14.93 7.95 -12.53
N THR A 65 -15.54 8.07 -13.70
CA THR A 65 -15.85 6.92 -14.58
C THR A 65 -14.86 6.76 -15.73
N VAL A 66 -13.90 7.69 -15.85
CA VAL A 66 -12.87 7.70 -16.88
C VAL A 66 -11.48 7.75 -16.24
N PRO A 67 -10.45 7.18 -16.89
CA PRO A 67 -9.06 7.31 -16.45
C PRO A 67 -8.61 8.77 -16.38
N ILE A 68 -7.64 9.05 -15.51
CA ILE A 68 -7.03 10.37 -15.36
C ILE A 68 -5.63 10.33 -15.97
N ASN A 69 -5.43 11.06 -17.07
CA ASN A 69 -4.13 11.19 -17.71
C ASN A 69 -3.32 12.25 -16.98
N VAL A 70 -2.31 11.83 -16.21
CA VAL A 70 -1.45 12.76 -15.49
C VAL A 70 -0.26 13.15 -16.36
N ARG A 71 0.07 14.44 -16.36
CA ARG A 71 1.23 15.03 -17.03
C ARG A 71 1.90 15.99 -16.06
N ASP A 72 3.20 15.85 -15.87
CA ASP A 72 3.99 16.63 -14.92
C ASP A 72 3.37 16.69 -13.50
N GLY A 73 2.76 15.57 -13.09
CA GLY A 73 2.16 15.40 -11.77
C GLY A 73 0.79 16.05 -11.60
N LYS A 74 0.12 16.47 -12.68
CA LYS A 74 -1.27 16.98 -12.65
C LYS A 74 -2.13 16.31 -13.71
N GLY A 75 -3.38 16.01 -13.39
CA GLY A 75 -4.34 15.49 -14.35
C GLY A 75 -5.78 15.66 -13.85
N GLU A 76 -6.70 15.85 -14.79
CA GLU A 76 -8.13 15.90 -14.52
C GLU A 76 -8.80 14.73 -15.27
N ALA A 77 -9.82 14.15 -14.67
CA ALA A 77 -10.74 13.30 -15.41
C ALA A 77 -11.44 14.18 -16.45
N THR A 78 -11.40 13.79 -17.72
CA THR A 78 -12.10 14.50 -18.80
C THR A 78 -12.96 13.49 -19.55
N LEU A 79 -14.27 13.74 -19.57
CA LEU A 79 -15.21 12.92 -20.34
C LEU A 79 -14.95 13.06 -21.84
N PRO A 80 -15.42 12.13 -22.69
CA PRO A 80 -15.32 12.28 -24.14
C PRO A 80 -15.96 13.57 -24.69
N SER A 81 -16.90 14.17 -23.95
CA SER A 81 -17.50 15.49 -24.27
C SER A 81 -16.55 16.67 -24.05
N GLY A 82 -15.41 16.47 -23.37
CA GLY A 82 -14.51 17.53 -22.91
C GLY A 82 -14.86 18.10 -21.53
N GLU A 83 -15.97 17.65 -20.92
CA GLU A 83 -16.39 18.08 -19.59
C GLU A 83 -15.57 17.42 -18.48
N PHE A 84 -15.54 18.05 -17.31
CA PHE A 84 -14.89 17.51 -16.12
C PHE A 84 -15.54 16.20 -15.66
N GLY A 85 -14.72 15.16 -15.48
CA GLY A 85 -15.12 13.79 -15.19
C GLY A 85 -15.17 13.42 -13.70
N GLY A 86 -15.18 14.41 -12.81
CA GLY A 86 -15.50 14.23 -11.39
C GLY A 86 -14.31 14.22 -10.42
N ALA A 87 -13.09 13.99 -10.90
CA ALA A 87 -11.90 13.98 -10.04
C ALA A 87 -10.65 14.53 -10.74
N SER A 88 -9.74 15.07 -9.94
CA SER A 88 -8.42 15.55 -10.34
C SER A 88 -7.35 14.95 -9.43
N ILE A 89 -6.16 14.72 -9.99
CA ILE A 89 -4.98 14.21 -9.29
C ILE A 89 -3.86 15.23 -9.37
N THR A 90 -3.21 15.47 -8.23
CA THR A 90 -1.96 16.24 -8.16
C THR A 90 -0.92 15.53 -7.30
N GLU A 91 0.34 15.89 -7.50
CA GLU A 91 1.49 15.47 -6.68
C GLU A 91 1.61 13.94 -6.48
N PRO A 92 1.45 13.11 -7.52
CA PRO A 92 1.75 11.70 -7.39
C PRO A 92 3.24 11.50 -7.10
N LYS A 93 3.55 10.61 -6.17
CA LYS A 93 4.90 10.33 -5.67
C LYS A 93 5.08 8.84 -5.46
N LEU A 94 6.23 8.32 -5.91
CA LEU A 94 6.60 6.92 -5.69
C LEU A 94 7.19 6.80 -4.28
N GLU A 95 6.49 6.12 -3.38
CA GLU A 95 6.92 5.98 -1.99
C GLU A 95 7.77 4.73 -1.74
N GLY A 96 7.56 3.69 -2.54
CA GLY A 96 8.29 2.44 -2.36
C GLY A 96 7.72 1.30 -3.18
N TRP A 97 8.06 0.09 -2.76
CA TRP A 97 7.84 -1.13 -3.52
C TRP A 97 7.46 -2.27 -2.60
N ILE A 98 6.46 -3.06 -3.00
CA ILE A 98 6.00 -4.25 -2.29
C ILE A 98 5.56 -5.30 -3.32
N ASP A 99 5.73 -6.59 -3.04
CA ASP A 99 5.09 -7.68 -3.81
C ASP A 99 3.73 -7.95 -3.17
N ALA A 100 2.70 -7.23 -3.62
CA ALA A 100 1.40 -7.24 -2.93
C ALA A 100 0.62 -8.52 -3.24
N ASP A 101 0.57 -8.94 -4.51
CA ASP A 101 -0.22 -10.10 -4.94
C ASP A 101 0.56 -11.43 -4.93
N GLY A 102 1.86 -11.41 -4.63
CA GLY A 102 2.71 -12.58 -4.45
C GLY A 102 3.20 -13.20 -5.75
N ASP A 103 3.12 -12.48 -6.86
CA ASP A 103 3.58 -12.94 -8.18
C ASP A 103 5.11 -12.89 -8.35
N ARG A 104 5.82 -12.33 -7.34
CA ARG A 104 7.27 -12.09 -7.29
C ARG A 104 7.76 -10.93 -8.14
N THR A 105 6.86 -10.05 -8.57
CA THR A 105 7.14 -8.74 -9.14
C THR A 105 6.80 -7.70 -8.07
N GLU A 106 7.67 -6.72 -7.85
CA GLU A 106 7.31 -5.63 -6.94
C GLU A 106 6.35 -4.65 -7.63
N ASP A 107 5.26 -4.34 -6.95
CA ASP A 107 4.32 -3.27 -7.25
C ASP A 107 4.80 -1.94 -6.64
N ALA A 108 4.57 -0.86 -7.38
CA ALA A 108 4.88 0.48 -6.94
C ALA A 108 3.81 1.00 -5.98
N VAL A 109 4.21 1.44 -4.79
CA VAL A 109 3.33 2.16 -3.86
C VAL A 109 3.41 3.65 -4.17
N VAL A 110 2.28 4.24 -4.55
CA VAL A 110 2.19 5.62 -5.02
C VAL A 110 1.19 6.38 -4.16
N THR A 111 1.63 7.47 -3.54
CA THR A 111 0.70 8.44 -2.96
C THR A 111 0.33 9.49 -3.98
N PHE A 112 -0.89 10.00 -3.94
CA PHE A 112 -1.34 11.10 -4.79
C PHE A 112 -2.47 11.87 -4.11
N THR A 113 -2.63 13.14 -4.44
CA THR A 113 -3.68 13.98 -3.88
C THR A 113 -4.86 14.04 -4.84
N CYS A 114 -6.04 13.65 -4.39
CA CYS A 114 -7.28 13.76 -5.13
C CYS A 114 -8.14 14.94 -4.67
N PHE A 115 -8.95 15.47 -5.57
CA PHE A 115 -9.99 16.47 -5.29
C PHE A 115 -11.07 16.50 -6.39
N GLY A 116 -12.26 17.00 -6.06
CA GLY A 116 -13.48 16.90 -6.87
C GLY A 116 -13.81 18.09 -7.76
N SER A 117 -12.81 18.84 -8.21
CA SER A 117 -12.98 20.00 -9.07
C SER A 117 -11.86 20.06 -10.11
N THR A 118 -12.01 20.92 -11.11
CA THR A 118 -10.85 21.31 -11.92
C THR A 118 -9.83 22.07 -11.05
N PHE A 119 -8.59 22.16 -11.52
CA PHE A 119 -7.52 22.92 -10.87
C PHE A 119 -7.85 24.40 -10.73
N GLU A 120 -8.64 24.97 -11.65
CA GLU A 120 -9.05 26.38 -11.62
C GLU A 120 -9.97 26.69 -10.42
N TYR A 121 -10.83 25.75 -10.05
CA TYR A 121 -11.82 25.91 -8.97
C TYR A 121 -11.43 25.19 -7.67
N CYS A 122 -10.22 24.64 -7.63
CA CYS A 122 -9.63 24.06 -6.44
C CYS A 122 -9.26 25.17 -5.42
N CYS A 123 -9.33 25.01 -4.10
CA CYS A 123 -9.86 23.96 -3.25
C CYS A 123 -10.24 24.60 -1.90
N ALA A 124 -11.48 24.41 -1.44
CA ALA A 124 -12.01 25.12 -0.27
C ALA A 124 -12.27 24.19 0.93
N GLY A 125 -11.23 23.87 1.69
CA GLY A 125 -11.37 23.16 2.96
C GLY A 125 -10.34 22.05 3.19
N ARG A 126 -10.17 21.64 4.45
CA ARG A 126 -9.18 20.63 4.86
C ARG A 126 -9.46 19.23 4.27
N SER A 127 -10.73 18.93 3.99
CA SER A 127 -11.16 17.67 3.35
C SER A 127 -11.40 17.78 1.84
N SER A 128 -11.15 18.95 1.24
CA SER A 128 -11.36 19.17 -0.20
C SER A 128 -10.22 18.66 -1.06
N MET A 129 -9.06 18.40 -0.45
CA MET A 129 -7.90 17.74 -1.06
C MET A 129 -7.40 16.70 -0.08
N MET A 130 -7.22 15.48 -0.53
CA MET A 130 -6.82 14.38 0.33
C MET A 130 -5.81 13.51 -0.36
N LYS A 131 -4.84 13.02 0.41
CA LYS A 131 -3.84 12.07 -0.04
C LYS A 131 -4.44 10.66 -0.02
N PHE A 132 -4.30 9.96 -1.12
CA PHE A 132 -4.70 8.58 -1.34
C PHE A 132 -3.44 7.75 -1.60
N ILE A 133 -3.54 6.44 -1.43
CA ILE A 133 -2.45 5.51 -1.76
C ILE A 133 -2.98 4.48 -2.74
N GLY A 134 -2.36 4.40 -3.90
CA GLY A 134 -2.58 3.34 -4.88
C GLY A 134 -1.35 2.46 -4.97
N VAL A 135 -1.58 1.18 -5.24
CA VAL A 135 -0.52 0.21 -5.53
C VAL A 135 -0.68 -0.20 -6.98
N PHE A 136 0.40 -0.17 -7.74
CA PHE A 136 0.36 -0.34 -9.19
C PHE A 136 1.42 -1.35 -9.65
N ASP A 137 0.97 -2.36 -10.37
CA ASP A 137 1.79 -3.34 -11.07
C ASP A 137 2.32 -2.69 -12.36
N PHE A 138 3.65 -2.57 -12.45
CA PHE A 138 4.37 -2.01 -13.59
C PHE A 138 5.04 -3.11 -14.46
N SER A 139 4.56 -4.35 -14.40
CA SER A 139 5.01 -5.43 -15.30
C SER A 139 4.90 -5.03 -16.78
N ASP A 140 3.85 -4.28 -17.13
CA ASP A 140 3.80 -3.46 -18.33
C ASP A 140 3.97 -1.98 -17.96
N THR A 141 5.19 -1.46 -18.13
CA THR A 141 5.52 -0.06 -17.82
C THR A 141 4.71 0.97 -18.62
N SER A 142 4.09 0.59 -19.74
CA SER A 142 3.28 1.47 -20.57
C SER A 142 1.80 1.51 -20.16
N ALA A 143 1.36 0.50 -19.40
CA ALA A 143 -0.02 0.32 -18.97
C ALA A 143 -0.07 -0.24 -17.54
N PRO A 144 0.37 0.54 -16.52
CA PRO A 144 0.36 0.07 -15.15
C PRO A 144 -1.05 -0.28 -14.69
N ARG A 145 -1.17 -1.41 -14.00
CA ARG A 145 -2.44 -1.93 -13.51
C ARG A 145 -2.55 -1.70 -12.02
N GLN A 146 -3.70 -1.23 -11.54
CA GLN A 146 -3.91 -1.09 -10.10
C GLN A 146 -4.05 -2.46 -9.42
N VAL A 147 -3.41 -2.61 -8.27
CA VAL A 147 -3.48 -3.79 -7.39
C VAL A 147 -4.36 -3.45 -6.19
N GLY A 148 -5.52 -4.09 -6.13
CA GLY A 148 -6.55 -3.78 -5.13
C GLY A 148 -7.21 -2.42 -5.34
N GLU A 149 -8.12 -2.09 -4.43
CA GLU A 149 -8.73 -0.77 -4.40
C GLU A 149 -7.77 0.27 -3.82
N THR A 150 -8.04 1.55 -4.06
CA THR A 150 -7.24 2.63 -3.48
C THR A 150 -7.40 2.65 -1.96
N ILE A 151 -6.30 2.75 -1.22
CA ILE A 151 -6.32 2.96 0.22
C ILE A 151 -6.62 4.43 0.48
N VAL A 152 -7.67 4.68 1.26
CA VAL A 152 -8.12 6.01 1.65
C VAL A 152 -7.87 6.24 3.14
N PRO A 153 -7.50 7.46 3.56
CA PRO A 153 -7.35 7.77 4.97
C PRO A 153 -8.68 7.54 5.70
N GLY A 154 -8.63 7.08 6.95
CA GLY A 154 -9.86 6.83 7.70
C GLY A 154 -10.58 5.51 7.38
N SER A 155 -10.09 4.70 6.44
CA SER A 155 -10.73 3.42 6.07
C SER A 155 -10.62 2.30 7.11
N SER A 156 -9.73 2.44 8.10
CA SER A 156 -9.56 1.46 9.17
C SER A 156 -10.60 1.61 10.31
N PRO A 157 -10.98 0.50 10.98
CA PRO A 157 -12.25 0.37 11.70
C PRO A 157 -12.28 0.96 13.13
N LEU A 158 -11.58 2.05 13.45
CA LEU A 158 -11.25 2.36 14.85
C LEU A 158 -12.46 2.53 15.76
N ARG A 159 -13.65 2.88 15.23
CA ARG A 159 -14.91 2.72 15.99
C ARG A 159 -16.21 2.88 15.21
N GLY A 160 -16.19 3.05 13.90
CA GLY A 160 -17.40 3.01 13.09
C GLY A 160 -18.37 4.14 13.44
N GLU A 161 -18.11 5.29 12.84
CA GLU A 161 -19.02 6.43 12.72
C GLU A 161 -19.28 7.22 14.01
N THR A 162 -18.37 8.16 14.27
CA THR A 162 -18.72 9.41 14.96
C THR A 162 -18.20 10.63 14.20
N TYR A 163 -18.91 11.75 14.34
CA TYR A 163 -18.49 13.06 13.84
C TYR A 163 -17.08 13.36 14.38
N GLY A 164 -16.10 13.44 13.48
CA GLY A 164 -14.67 13.58 13.82
C GLY A 164 -13.74 12.55 13.18
N GLU A 165 -14.23 11.38 12.73
CA GLU A 165 -13.34 10.29 12.27
C GLU A 165 -12.70 10.46 10.88
N SER A 166 -12.99 11.55 10.16
CA SER A 166 -12.30 11.83 8.89
C SER A 166 -10.83 12.15 9.16
N ARG A 167 -9.93 11.41 8.52
CA ARG A 167 -8.49 11.50 8.71
C ARG A 167 -7.75 11.95 7.45
N PHE A 168 -6.51 12.40 7.62
CA PHE A 168 -5.54 12.57 6.53
C PHE A 168 -4.27 11.77 6.82
N ILE A 169 -3.59 11.32 5.76
CA ILE A 169 -2.28 10.65 5.87
C ILE A 169 -1.17 11.70 6.01
N LYS A 170 -0.57 11.76 7.20
CA LYS A 170 0.58 12.61 7.49
C LYS A 170 1.85 12.00 6.91
N GLU A 171 2.11 10.75 7.24
CA GLU A 171 3.32 10.02 6.82
C GLU A 171 2.96 8.62 6.31
N LEU A 172 3.83 8.08 5.46
CA LEU A 172 3.74 6.73 4.94
C LEU A 172 5.13 6.10 4.97
N ARG A 173 5.19 4.83 5.33
CA ARG A 173 6.39 4.00 5.19
C ARG A 173 6.03 2.60 4.70
N ILE A 174 6.99 1.95 4.07
CA ILE A 174 6.92 0.54 3.69
C ILE A 174 7.66 -0.29 4.74
N ASP A 175 6.98 -1.28 5.32
CA ASP A 175 7.56 -2.24 6.26
C ASP A 175 7.30 -3.67 5.78
N GLY A 176 8.31 -4.26 5.13
CA GLY A 176 8.18 -5.55 4.46
C GLY A 176 7.06 -5.52 3.41
N PRO A 177 6.08 -6.45 3.46
CA PRO A 177 4.96 -6.50 2.53
C PRO A 177 3.79 -5.59 2.95
N THR A 178 4.02 -4.63 3.86
CA THR A 178 2.96 -3.80 4.44
C THR A 178 3.19 -2.33 4.16
N ILE A 179 2.09 -1.59 3.98
CA ILE A 179 2.10 -0.14 3.92
C ILE A 179 1.62 0.34 5.29
N VAL A 180 2.41 1.18 5.95
CA VAL A 180 2.05 1.76 7.24
C VAL A 180 1.89 3.26 7.09
N THR A 181 0.74 3.78 7.50
CA THR A 181 0.43 5.21 7.51
C THR A 181 0.32 5.73 8.93
N ASP A 182 0.72 6.97 9.11
CA ASP A 182 0.42 7.73 10.31
C ASP A 182 -0.67 8.76 9.92
N GLU A 183 -1.83 8.64 10.54
CA GLU A 183 -3.03 9.41 10.22
C GLU A 183 -3.46 10.30 11.39
N GLN A 184 -4.05 11.45 11.07
CA GLN A 184 -4.62 12.37 12.06
C GLN A 184 -5.98 12.89 11.58
N LEU A 185 -6.81 13.35 12.51
CA LEU A 185 -8.12 13.90 12.19
C LEU A 185 -7.98 15.16 11.32
N ILE A 186 -8.86 15.30 10.34
CA ILE A 186 -8.98 16.52 9.52
C ILE A 186 -9.54 17.68 10.37
N TYR A 187 -10.45 17.35 11.30
CA TYR A 187 -11.15 18.31 12.17
C TYR A 187 -11.03 17.88 13.64
N PRO A 188 -9.85 18.01 14.27
CA PRO A 188 -9.68 17.68 15.69
C PRO A 188 -10.50 18.58 16.61
N ASP A 189 -10.93 19.73 16.11
CA ASP A 189 -11.76 20.73 16.77
C ASP A 189 -13.27 20.58 16.52
N SER A 190 -13.70 19.58 15.73
CA SER A 190 -15.12 19.34 15.50
C SER A 190 -15.83 18.84 16.77
N LEU A 191 -17.12 19.15 16.89
CA LEU A 191 -17.98 18.53 17.92
C LEU A 191 -17.79 16.99 17.88
N GLY A 192 -17.87 16.29 19.02
CA GLY A 192 -17.75 14.83 19.02
C GLY A 192 -16.33 14.28 18.94
N ALA A 193 -15.31 15.09 18.65
CA ALA A 193 -13.91 14.66 18.77
C ALA A 193 -13.56 14.21 20.21
N ASP A 194 -14.23 14.79 21.21
CA ASP A 194 -14.17 14.40 22.62
C ASP A 194 -14.69 12.97 22.88
N LYS A 195 -15.42 12.37 21.93
CA LYS A 195 -16.04 11.04 22.05
C LYS A 195 -15.19 9.90 21.49
N LEU A 196 -14.02 10.19 20.94
CA LEU A 196 -13.14 9.18 20.30
C LEU A 196 -12.53 8.20 21.31
N GLY A 197 -12.42 8.62 22.58
CA GLY A 197 -11.78 7.83 23.64
C GLY A 197 -10.24 7.87 23.58
N PHE A 198 -9.68 8.83 22.85
CA PHE A 198 -8.27 9.23 22.79
C PHE A 198 -8.18 10.72 22.42
N SER A 199 -6.97 11.31 22.47
CA SER A 199 -6.80 12.73 22.11
C SER A 199 -7.18 12.99 20.65
N PRO A 200 -7.97 14.03 20.32
CA PRO A 200 -8.25 14.41 18.93
C PRO A 200 -7.02 14.69 18.08
N ASP A 201 -5.91 15.06 18.73
CA ASP A 201 -4.63 15.35 18.08
C ASP A 201 -3.70 14.12 18.00
N ALA A 202 -4.13 12.95 18.54
CA ALA A 202 -3.32 11.75 18.55
C ALA A 202 -3.00 11.27 17.13
N THR A 203 -1.87 10.58 17.00
CA THR A 203 -1.52 9.92 15.74
C THR A 203 -2.12 8.52 15.73
N VAL A 204 -2.82 8.17 14.67
CA VAL A 204 -3.29 6.81 14.45
C VAL A 204 -2.37 6.13 13.44
N GLU A 205 -1.63 5.13 13.88
CA GLU A 205 -0.84 4.30 12.98
C GLU A 205 -1.73 3.20 12.39
N VAL A 206 -1.83 3.15 11.06
CA VAL A 206 -2.61 2.15 10.33
C VAL A 206 -1.66 1.28 9.50
N THR A 207 -1.75 -0.03 9.70
CA THR A 207 -1.03 -1.03 8.90
C THR A 207 -1.97 -1.65 7.88
N HIS A 208 -1.67 -1.49 6.60
CA HIS A 208 -2.39 -2.06 5.48
C HIS A 208 -1.67 -3.29 4.94
N ARG A 209 -2.43 -4.37 4.71
CA ARG A 209 -1.95 -5.63 4.12
C ARG A 209 -2.86 -6.06 2.98
N PHE A 210 -2.26 -6.42 1.84
CA PHE A 210 -3.00 -7.01 0.74
C PHE A 210 -3.16 -8.50 0.96
N LYS A 211 -4.41 -9.00 0.87
CA LYS A 211 -4.70 -10.43 0.99
C LYS A 211 -5.99 -10.76 0.25
N GLY A 212 -5.94 -11.80 -0.59
CA GLY A 212 -7.13 -12.29 -1.29
C GLY A 212 -7.76 -11.26 -2.23
N GLY A 213 -6.95 -10.37 -2.82
CA GLY A 213 -7.42 -9.33 -3.74
C GLY A 213 -7.89 -8.05 -3.06
N GLN A 214 -7.77 -7.92 -1.73
CA GLN A 214 -8.28 -6.78 -0.98
C GLN A 214 -7.27 -6.24 0.02
N TRP A 215 -7.34 -4.95 0.28
CA TRP A 215 -6.60 -4.30 1.37
C TRP A 215 -7.33 -4.51 2.69
N THR A 216 -6.59 -4.95 3.69
CA THR A 216 -7.07 -5.10 5.06
C THR A 216 -6.23 -4.23 5.98
N SER A 217 -6.89 -3.50 6.87
CA SER A 217 -6.25 -2.50 7.73
C SER A 217 -6.42 -2.86 9.20
N THR A 218 -5.35 -2.74 9.97
CA THR A 218 -5.37 -2.76 11.44
C THR A 218 -4.72 -1.49 11.93
N GLU A 219 -5.10 -0.98 13.09
CA GLU A 219 -4.55 0.28 13.58
C GLU A 219 -4.33 0.31 15.09
N ARG A 220 -3.58 1.31 15.54
CA ARG A 220 -3.37 1.64 16.94
C ARG A 220 -3.20 3.15 17.10
N VAL A 221 -3.65 3.67 18.25
CA VAL A 221 -3.42 5.06 18.63
C VAL A 221 -2.04 5.18 19.28
N LEU A 222 -1.28 6.20 18.88
CA LEU A 222 -0.01 6.59 19.45
C LEU A 222 -0.25 7.87 20.27
N ASP A 223 -0.14 7.75 21.60
CA ASP A 223 -0.23 8.86 22.56
C ASP A 223 1.15 9.50 22.81
#